data_AF-A0A925SWV1-F1
#
_entry.id   AF-A0A925SWV1-F1
#
_cell.length_a   1.000
_cell.length_b   1.000
_cell.length_c   1.000
_cell.angle_alpha   90.00
_cell.angle_beta   90.00
_cell.angle_gamma   90.00
#
_symmetry.space_group_name_H-M   'P 1'
#
loop_
_entity.id
_entity.type
_entity.pdbx_description
1 polymer ?
#
loop_
_entity_poly.entity_id
_entity_poly.type
_entity_poly.pdbx_seq_one_letter_code
_entity_poly.pdbx_strand_id
1 'polypeptide(L)'
;RAFGARRAKTVAQIAGAFLGAAIFLAMQSFNFLPRETQRGLLAWSRGDAAQSLIGPDSVLWWPFLALMGEPLPFIAVMALCLGVFVLVVIRAERLFLEGTRESVTAAPRRAAGRREFRAGLARVVIAKEMRLILRDPRLISQMLMQVLYLLPLFFLLVRKDSTQQLLAPTIILVASTLAGNLAWMTVSGEEAPDLVGSAPVSRERILWLKVAAALAIPLAICAPFLGYYATVSVADFAAFATCLAGTLASCAVVQIWTERPGSGRDLRKRAQASKLVNLVEFFSAGGWAGACYLMMLGSWWALAAMALALIAPATAWLLRRVRGQTTY
;
A
#
# COMPACT_ATOMS: atom_id res chain seq x y z
N ARG A 1 16.54 -23.72 -8.14
CA ARG A 1 15.13 -24.18 -8.02
C ARG A 1 14.20 -23.27 -7.18
N ALA A 2 14.64 -22.15 -6.55
CA ALA A 2 13.73 -21.29 -5.77
C ALA A 2 13.53 -19.86 -6.33
N PHE A 3 14.44 -19.33 -7.16
CA PHE A 3 14.44 -17.92 -7.56
C PHE A 3 14.51 -17.77 -9.09
N GLY A 4 13.36 -17.82 -9.76
CA GLY A 4 13.26 -17.27 -11.11
C GLY A 4 13.39 -15.74 -11.08
N ALA A 5 13.81 -15.12 -12.19
CA ALA A 5 14.07 -13.67 -12.30
C ALA A 5 12.93 -12.78 -11.77
N ARG A 6 11.67 -13.22 -11.94
CA ARG A 6 10.48 -12.52 -11.42
C ARG A 6 10.43 -12.50 -9.89
N ARG A 7 10.81 -13.61 -9.23
CA ARG A 7 10.85 -13.72 -7.76
C ARG A 7 12.05 -12.99 -7.17
N ALA A 8 13.20 -12.99 -7.86
CA ALA A 8 14.38 -12.24 -7.44
C ALA A 8 14.08 -10.73 -7.34
N LYS A 9 13.39 -10.16 -8.33
CA LYS A 9 12.93 -8.76 -8.29
C LYS A 9 12.02 -8.48 -7.10
N THR A 10 11.04 -9.36 -6.83
CA THR A 10 10.14 -9.22 -5.68
C THR A 10 10.91 -9.23 -4.37
N VAL A 11 11.83 -10.18 -4.20
CA VAL A 11 12.63 -10.33 -2.98
C VAL A 11 13.53 -9.12 -2.79
N ALA A 12 14.17 -8.63 -3.84
CA ALA A 12 15.00 -7.42 -3.77
C ALA A 12 14.17 -6.18 -3.40
N GLN A 13 12.96 -6.04 -3.94
CA GLN A 13 12.05 -4.93 -3.60
C GLN A 13 11.56 -5.01 -2.15
N ILE A 14 11.16 -6.21 -1.69
CA ILE A 14 10.76 -6.44 -0.31
C ILE A 14 11.93 -6.15 0.63
N ALA A 15 13.12 -6.71 0.37
CA ALA A 15 14.31 -6.48 1.19
C ALA A 15 14.72 -5.00 1.21
N GLY A 16 14.66 -4.31 0.07
CA GLY A 16 14.94 -2.87 -0.02
C GLY A 16 13.92 -2.03 0.76
N ALA A 17 12.63 -2.37 0.67
CA ALA A 17 11.58 -1.70 1.45
C ALA A 17 11.75 -1.94 2.96
N PHE A 18 12.07 -3.17 3.37
CA PHE A 18 12.35 -3.50 4.77
C PHE A 18 13.59 -2.76 5.29
N LEU A 19 14.67 -2.71 4.51
CA LEU A 19 15.89 -1.99 4.90
C LEU A 19 15.62 -0.48 5.01
N GLY A 20 14.94 0.10 4.03
CA GLY A 20 14.54 1.51 4.04
C GLY A 20 13.64 1.85 5.24
N ALA A 21 12.67 0.99 5.53
CA ALA A 21 11.84 1.11 6.73
C ALA A 21 12.65 0.98 8.01
N ALA A 22 13.53 -0.02 8.12
CA ALA A 22 14.36 -0.22 9.31
C ALA A 22 15.25 0.99 9.58
N ILE A 23 15.89 1.56 8.56
CA ILE A 23 16.70 2.78 8.68
C ILE A 23 15.82 3.97 9.10
N PHE A 24 14.68 4.15 8.44
CA PHE A 24 13.75 5.23 8.78
C PHE A 24 13.27 5.12 10.22
N LEU A 25 12.87 3.93 10.67
CA LEU A 25 12.45 3.66 12.04
C LEU A 25 13.58 3.85 13.04
N ALA A 26 14.80 3.44 12.72
CA ALA A 26 15.96 3.68 13.56
C ALA A 26 16.20 5.18 13.75
N MET A 27 16.18 5.96 12.66
CA MET A 27 16.34 7.42 12.72
C MET A 27 15.20 8.12 13.47
N GLN A 28 13.97 7.67 13.27
CA GLN A 28 12.80 8.24 13.92
C GLN A 28 12.72 7.84 15.40
N SER A 29 13.13 6.64 15.77
CA SER A 29 13.01 6.12 17.14
C SER A 29 13.64 7.05 18.17
N PHE A 30 14.77 7.69 17.85
CA PHE A 30 15.41 8.66 18.72
C PHE A 30 14.52 9.87 19.03
N ASN A 31 13.79 10.42 18.04
CA ASN A 31 12.90 11.55 18.22
C ASN A 31 11.64 11.22 19.06
N PHE A 32 11.31 9.93 19.17
CA PHE A 32 10.12 9.45 19.89
C PHE A 32 10.41 8.93 21.30
N LEU A 33 11.69 8.81 21.70
CA LEU A 33 12.06 8.43 23.05
C LEU A 33 11.77 9.55 24.08
N PRO A 34 11.43 9.21 25.35
CA PRO A 34 11.32 10.18 26.42
C PRO A 34 12.60 11.02 26.54
N ARG A 35 12.46 12.32 26.88
CA ARG A 35 13.61 13.26 26.96
C ARG A 35 14.72 12.79 27.89
N GLU A 36 14.39 12.02 28.93
CA GLU A 36 15.36 11.43 29.85
C GLU A 36 16.17 10.31 29.20
N THR A 37 15.51 9.43 28.44
CA THR A 37 16.18 8.35 27.69
C THR A 37 17.00 8.92 26.54
N GLN A 38 16.53 9.98 25.87
CA GLN A 38 17.31 10.72 24.86
C GLN A 38 18.60 11.28 25.47
N ARG A 39 18.52 11.89 26.66
CA ARG A 39 19.69 12.40 27.38
C ARG A 39 20.65 11.29 27.79
N GLY A 40 20.14 10.14 28.26
CA GLY A 40 20.94 8.98 28.59
C GLY A 40 21.67 8.38 27.38
N LEU A 41 20.98 8.28 26.22
CA LEU A 41 21.58 7.84 24.96
C LEU A 41 22.60 8.84 24.41
N LEU A 42 22.35 10.14 24.53
CA LEU A 42 23.30 11.20 24.17
C LEU A 42 24.52 11.21 25.10
N ALA A 43 24.33 10.91 26.39
CA ALA A 43 25.42 10.77 27.33
C ALA A 43 26.25 9.51 27.03
N TRP A 44 25.59 8.40 26.69
CA TRP A 44 26.26 7.17 26.26
C TRP A 44 27.01 7.36 24.94
N SER A 45 26.44 8.06 23.95
CA SER A 45 27.10 8.32 22.65
C SER A 45 28.33 9.23 22.78
N ARG A 46 28.41 10.02 23.86
CA ARG A 46 29.58 10.83 24.22
C ARG A 46 30.62 10.07 25.05
N GLY A 47 30.33 8.85 25.49
CA GLY A 47 31.29 8.02 26.23
C GLY A 47 32.33 7.37 25.30
N ASP A 48 33.51 7.09 25.84
CA ASP A 48 34.67 6.57 25.08
C ASP A 48 34.39 5.25 24.33
N ALA A 49 33.55 4.38 24.91
CA ALA A 49 33.13 3.12 24.28
C ALA A 49 32.23 3.33 23.04
N ALA A 50 31.42 4.39 23.01
CA ALA A 50 30.59 4.71 21.84
C ALA A 50 31.39 5.53 20.82
N GLN A 51 32.27 6.41 21.27
CA GLN A 51 33.18 7.19 20.41
C GLN A 51 34.16 6.28 19.65
N SER A 52 34.67 5.21 20.27
CA SER A 52 35.53 4.23 19.58
C SER A 52 34.78 3.40 18.52
N LEU A 53 33.47 3.22 18.64
CA LEU A 53 32.66 2.45 17.69
C LEU A 53 31.98 3.31 16.61
N ILE A 54 31.53 4.52 16.94
CA ILE A 54 30.67 5.38 16.09
C ILE A 54 31.20 6.82 15.99
N GLY A 55 32.33 7.13 16.65
CA GLY A 55 32.93 8.46 16.63
C GLY A 55 33.70 8.76 15.34
N PRO A 56 34.27 9.97 15.24
CA PRO A 56 34.91 10.49 14.02
C PRO A 56 36.05 9.61 13.49
N ASP A 57 36.75 8.92 14.39
CA ASP A 57 37.89 8.05 14.07
C ASP A 57 37.47 6.61 13.70
N SER A 58 36.18 6.28 13.81
CA SER A 58 35.66 4.94 13.48
C SER A 58 35.52 4.74 11.97
N VAL A 59 35.75 3.50 11.53
CA VAL A 59 35.51 3.06 10.14
C VAL A 59 34.03 3.26 9.74
N LEU A 60 33.09 3.22 10.69
CA LEU A 60 31.68 3.52 10.41
C LEU A 60 31.43 4.98 10.02
N TRP A 61 32.33 5.91 10.36
CA TRP A 61 32.24 7.33 10.03
C TRP A 61 32.80 7.67 8.63
N TRP A 62 33.50 6.71 8.00
CA TRP A 62 34.13 6.90 6.70
C TRP A 62 33.18 7.32 5.57
N PRO A 63 31.92 6.85 5.48
CA PRO A 63 30.97 7.36 4.49
C PRO A 63 30.69 8.86 4.63
N PHE A 64 30.69 9.38 5.86
CA PHE A 64 30.51 10.82 6.12
C PHE A 64 31.76 11.62 5.75
N LEU A 65 32.95 11.11 6.08
CA LEU A 65 34.23 11.73 5.68
C LEU A 65 34.42 11.73 4.16
N ALA A 66 34.00 10.67 3.49
CA ALA A 66 33.97 10.58 2.03
C ALA A 66 33.06 11.66 1.41
N LEU A 67 31.91 11.95 2.03
CA LEU A 67 30.99 13.01 1.61
C LEU A 67 31.57 14.41 1.84
N MET A 68 32.34 14.58 2.92
CA MET A 68 33.09 15.80 3.22
C MET A 68 34.31 16.01 2.28
N GLY A 69 34.60 15.05 1.41
CA GLY A 69 35.64 15.16 0.38
C GLY A 69 37.01 14.68 0.81
N GLU A 70 37.13 13.92 1.91
CA GLU A 70 38.41 13.32 2.27
C GLU A 70 38.82 12.21 1.28
N PRO A 71 40.04 12.26 0.72
CA PRO A 71 40.41 11.43 -0.42
C PRO A 71 40.52 9.94 -0.08
N LEU A 72 41.02 9.59 1.11
CA LEU A 72 41.23 8.18 1.50
C LEU A 72 39.91 7.46 1.81
N PRO A 73 39.01 8.00 2.66
CA PRO A 73 37.67 7.42 2.85
C PRO A 73 36.86 7.37 1.54
N PHE A 74 36.99 8.39 0.70
CA PHE A 74 36.29 8.45 -0.60
C PHE A 74 36.69 7.30 -1.52
N ILE A 75 37.99 7.06 -1.71
CA ILE A 75 38.49 5.96 -2.56
C ILE A 75 38.07 4.61 -1.97
N ALA A 76 38.16 4.43 -0.65
CA ALA A 76 37.79 3.18 0.00
C ALA A 76 36.30 2.86 -0.16
N VAL A 77 35.42 3.85 0.06
CA VAL A 77 33.96 3.72 -0.15
C VAL A 77 33.66 3.45 -1.63
N MET A 78 34.37 4.11 -2.55
CA MET A 78 34.18 3.89 -3.98
C MET A 78 34.61 2.50 -4.43
N ALA A 79 35.76 2.02 -3.95
CA ALA A 79 36.24 0.66 -4.20
C ALA A 79 35.27 -0.39 -3.65
N LEU A 80 34.73 -0.17 -2.45
CA LEU A 80 33.70 -1.04 -1.88
C LEU A 80 32.43 -1.08 -2.74
N CYS A 81 31.91 0.09 -3.14
CA CYS A 81 30.73 0.19 -3.99
C CYS A 81 30.95 -0.51 -5.34
N LEU A 82 32.11 -0.29 -5.98
CA LEU A 82 32.46 -0.94 -7.24
C LEU A 82 32.62 -2.46 -7.07
N GLY A 83 33.26 -2.91 -5.99
CA GLY A 83 33.43 -4.32 -5.67
C GLY A 83 32.08 -5.03 -5.47
N VAL A 84 31.17 -4.41 -4.71
CA VAL A 84 29.80 -4.92 -4.54
C VAL A 84 29.05 -4.93 -5.88
N PHE A 85 29.16 -3.88 -6.69
CA PHE A 85 28.54 -3.82 -8.01
C PHE A 85 29.03 -4.96 -8.93
N VAL A 86 30.35 -5.16 -9.04
CA VAL A 86 30.95 -6.23 -9.85
C VAL A 86 30.50 -7.60 -9.34
N LEU A 87 30.51 -7.80 -8.01
CA LEU A 87 30.04 -9.04 -7.39
C LEU A 87 28.58 -9.34 -7.75
N VAL A 88 27.70 -8.33 -7.67
CA VAL A 88 26.29 -8.45 -8.03
C VAL A 88 26.13 -8.78 -9.51
N VAL A 89 26.87 -8.12 -10.42
CA VAL A 89 26.81 -8.39 -11.87
C VAL A 89 27.21 -9.83 -12.18
N ILE A 90 28.34 -10.30 -11.65
CA ILE A 90 28.85 -11.67 -11.87
C ILE A 90 27.86 -12.72 -11.33
N ARG A 91 27.25 -12.45 -10.16
CA ARG A 91 26.27 -13.37 -9.57
C ARG A 91 24.92 -13.34 -10.29
N ALA A 92 24.49 -12.17 -10.77
CA ALA A 92 23.24 -11.99 -11.49
C ALA A 92 23.25 -12.69 -12.85
N GLU A 93 24.36 -12.65 -13.59
CA GLU A 93 24.50 -13.31 -14.89
C GLU A 93 24.15 -14.81 -14.82
N ARG A 94 24.71 -15.51 -13.83
CA ARG A 94 24.44 -16.94 -13.59
C ARG A 94 22.96 -17.20 -13.29
N LEU A 95 22.35 -16.35 -12.46
CA LEU A 95 20.93 -16.46 -12.09
C LEU A 95 19.99 -16.17 -13.28
N PHE A 96 20.34 -15.23 -14.16
CA PHE A 96 19.57 -14.93 -15.36
C PHE A 96 19.64 -16.07 -16.40
N LEU A 97 20.82 -16.66 -16.61
CA LEU A 97 21.00 -17.80 -17.52
C LEU A 97 20.22 -19.03 -17.04
N GLU A 98 20.20 -19.31 -15.73
CA GLU A 98 19.39 -20.37 -15.14
C GLU A 98 17.88 -20.10 -15.27
N GLY A 99 17.44 -18.87 -15.02
CA GLY A 99 16.03 -18.49 -15.09
C GLY A 99 15.45 -18.51 -16.52
N THR A 100 16.27 -18.25 -17.53
CA THR A 100 15.85 -18.26 -18.95
C THR A 100 15.62 -19.69 -19.45
N ARG A 101 16.48 -20.64 -19.02
CA ARG A 101 16.32 -22.07 -19.36
C ARG A 101 15.02 -22.65 -18.81
N GLU A 102 14.64 -22.28 -17.59
CA GLU A 102 13.40 -22.77 -16.94
C GLU A 102 12.12 -22.28 -17.63
N SER A 103 12.15 -21.11 -18.29
CA SER A 103 11.00 -20.61 -19.08
C SER A 103 10.83 -21.28 -20.45
N VAL A 104 11.93 -21.79 -21.03
CA VAL A 104 11.92 -22.47 -22.34
C VAL A 104 11.68 -23.98 -22.20
N THR A 105 12.14 -24.60 -21.10
CA THR A 105 11.94 -26.04 -20.83
C THR A 105 10.73 -26.36 -19.95
N ALA A 106 9.85 -25.38 -19.69
CA ALA A 106 8.63 -25.64 -18.95
C ALA A 106 7.75 -26.61 -19.74
N ALA A 107 7.76 -27.88 -19.35
CA ALA A 107 6.91 -28.90 -19.95
C ALA A 107 5.45 -28.41 -19.98
N PRO A 108 4.71 -28.62 -21.08
CA PRO A 108 3.32 -28.22 -21.17
C PRO A 108 2.57 -28.78 -19.98
N ARG A 109 2.01 -27.89 -19.15
CA ARG A 109 1.18 -28.31 -18.02
C ARG A 109 0.07 -29.18 -18.56
N ARG A 110 0.03 -30.45 -18.13
CA ARG A 110 -1.09 -31.35 -18.40
C ARG A 110 -2.39 -30.59 -18.16
N ALA A 111 -3.24 -30.54 -19.18
CA ALA A 111 -4.56 -29.93 -19.07
C ALA A 111 -5.22 -30.49 -17.81
N ALA A 112 -5.44 -29.64 -16.82
CA ALA A 112 -6.10 -30.06 -15.59
C ALA A 112 -7.47 -30.60 -16.00
N GLY A 113 -7.76 -31.86 -15.63
CA GLY A 113 -9.03 -32.50 -15.94
C GLY A 113 -10.23 -31.63 -15.53
N ARG A 114 -11.38 -31.84 -16.19
CA ARG A 114 -12.63 -31.09 -15.98
C ARG A 114 -12.87 -30.89 -14.48
N ARG A 115 -12.60 -29.68 -13.99
CA ARG A 115 -12.90 -29.31 -12.61
C ARG A 115 -14.36 -28.93 -12.57
N GLU A 116 -15.16 -29.73 -11.88
CA GLU A 116 -16.52 -29.34 -11.55
C GLU A 116 -16.47 -28.07 -10.68
N PHE A 117 -17.14 -27.01 -11.11
CA PHE A 117 -17.28 -25.78 -10.33
C PHE A 117 -18.27 -26.02 -9.18
N ARG A 118 -17.81 -26.70 -8.13
CA ARG A 118 -18.58 -26.98 -6.90
C ARG A 118 -18.76 -25.76 -5.99
N ALA A 119 -18.22 -24.61 -6.36
CA ALA A 119 -18.25 -23.38 -5.55
C ALA A 119 -19.13 -22.32 -6.21
N GLY A 120 -19.95 -21.63 -5.43
CA GLY A 120 -20.78 -20.52 -5.91
C GLY A 120 -19.98 -19.37 -6.50
N LEU A 121 -20.59 -18.63 -7.43
CA LEU A 121 -19.98 -17.51 -8.19
C LEU A 121 -19.16 -16.56 -7.30
N ALA A 122 -19.72 -16.14 -6.17
CA ALA A 122 -19.07 -15.21 -5.24
C ALA A 122 -17.72 -15.75 -4.73
N ARG A 123 -17.68 -17.00 -4.28
CA ARG A 123 -16.46 -17.63 -3.77
C ARG A 123 -15.42 -17.78 -4.88
N VAL A 124 -15.86 -18.13 -6.10
CA VAL A 124 -14.96 -18.30 -7.24
C VAL A 124 -14.33 -16.96 -7.65
N VAL A 125 -15.13 -15.91 -7.77
CA VAL A 125 -14.65 -14.57 -8.13
C VAL A 125 -13.73 -14.02 -7.04
N ILE A 126 -14.14 -14.05 -5.77
CA ILE A 126 -13.30 -13.54 -4.66
C ILE A 126 -11.99 -14.32 -4.57
N ALA A 127 -12.02 -15.66 -4.65
CA ALA A 127 -10.80 -16.47 -4.60
C ALA A 127 -9.92 -16.28 -5.84
N LYS A 128 -10.49 -15.97 -7.02
CA LYS A 128 -9.72 -15.59 -8.22
C LYS A 128 -8.99 -14.28 -7.96
N GLU A 129 -9.71 -13.22 -7.59
CA GLU A 129 -9.15 -11.89 -7.41
C GLU A 129 -8.11 -11.86 -6.27
N MET A 130 -8.36 -12.53 -5.14
CA MET A 130 -7.37 -12.67 -4.06
C MET A 130 -6.08 -13.34 -4.53
N ARG A 131 -6.18 -14.40 -5.32
CA ARG A 131 -5.00 -15.06 -5.87
C ARG A 131 -4.27 -14.19 -6.90
N LEU A 132 -4.97 -13.35 -7.66
CA LEU A 132 -4.35 -12.42 -8.60
C LEU A 132 -3.59 -11.32 -7.88
N ILE A 133 -4.20 -10.69 -6.88
CA ILE A 133 -3.56 -9.64 -6.08
C ILE A 133 -2.31 -10.19 -5.37
N LEU A 134 -2.41 -11.36 -4.72
CA LEU A 134 -1.28 -12.01 -4.05
C LEU A 134 -0.18 -12.49 -5.01
N ARG A 135 -0.47 -12.61 -6.30
CA ARG A 135 0.51 -13.03 -7.32
C ARG A 135 1.17 -11.85 -8.01
N ASP A 136 0.76 -10.61 -7.77
CA ASP A 136 1.38 -9.42 -8.34
C ASP A 136 2.44 -8.82 -7.38
N PRO A 137 3.74 -9.00 -7.66
CA PRO A 137 4.83 -8.46 -6.83
C PRO A 137 4.80 -6.95 -6.66
N ARG A 138 4.35 -6.24 -7.69
CA ARG A 138 4.38 -4.78 -7.70
C ARG A 138 3.35 -4.25 -6.72
N LEU A 139 2.19 -4.90 -6.65
CA LEU A 139 1.14 -4.52 -5.71
C LEU A 139 1.55 -4.80 -4.28
N ILE A 140 2.15 -5.97 -4.04
CA ILE A 140 2.71 -6.30 -2.72
C ILE A 140 3.71 -5.23 -2.27
N SER A 141 4.61 -4.80 -3.16
CA SER A 141 5.60 -3.76 -2.83
C SER A 141 4.94 -2.41 -2.53
N GLN A 142 3.90 -2.03 -3.28
CA GLN A 142 3.16 -0.80 -3.06
C GLN A 142 2.38 -0.82 -1.74
N MET A 143 1.68 -1.93 -1.44
CA MET A 143 1.00 -2.11 -0.16
C MET A 143 1.97 -2.15 0.99
N LEU A 144 3.12 -2.81 0.82
CA LEU A 144 4.15 -2.88 1.85
C LEU A 144 4.63 -1.48 2.21
N MET A 145 4.97 -0.65 1.22
CA MET A 145 5.33 0.75 1.48
C MET A 145 4.21 1.49 2.25
N GLN A 146 2.96 1.29 1.86
CA GLN A 146 1.82 1.92 2.51
C GLN A 146 1.59 1.45 3.95
N VAL A 147 1.81 0.16 4.24
CA VAL A 147 1.80 -0.41 5.59
C VAL A 147 2.99 0.10 6.40
N LEU A 148 4.16 0.28 5.78
CA LEU A 148 5.33 0.86 6.43
C LEU A 148 5.08 2.33 6.84
N TYR A 149 4.30 3.07 6.06
CA TYR A 149 3.82 4.41 6.46
C TYR A 149 2.85 4.40 7.65
N LEU A 150 2.18 3.28 7.94
CA LEU A 150 1.38 3.14 9.18
C LEU A 150 2.27 2.89 10.40
N LEU A 151 3.50 2.43 10.23
CA LEU A 151 4.37 2.05 11.34
C LEU A 151 4.67 3.23 12.31
N PRO A 152 4.95 4.45 11.83
CA PRO A 152 5.03 5.64 12.69
C PRO A 152 3.76 5.90 13.52
N LEU A 153 2.58 5.54 13.00
CA LEU A 153 1.33 5.72 13.72
C LEU A 153 1.19 4.77 14.91
N PHE A 154 1.80 3.58 14.86
CA PHE A 154 1.82 2.69 16.03
C PHE A 154 2.52 3.34 17.23
N PHE A 155 3.53 4.19 17.00
CA PHE A 155 4.17 4.94 18.08
C PHE A 155 3.27 6.03 18.67
N LEU A 156 2.32 6.58 17.90
CA LEU A 156 1.28 7.48 18.44
C LEU A 156 0.32 6.76 19.40
N LEU A 157 0.12 5.44 19.27
CA LEU A 157 -0.71 4.66 20.23
C LEU A 157 -0.08 4.59 21.62
N VAL A 158 1.26 4.55 21.68
CA VAL A 158 2.00 4.41 22.95
C VAL A 158 2.10 5.75 23.67
N ARG A 159 1.95 6.86 22.94
CA ARG A 159 2.15 8.21 23.46
C ARG A 159 0.82 8.83 23.89
N LYS A 160 0.68 9.11 25.19
CA LYS A 160 -0.49 9.79 25.78
C LYS A 160 -0.42 11.32 25.58
N ASP A 161 -0.27 11.77 24.34
CA ASP A 161 -0.27 13.19 23.98
C ASP A 161 -1.47 13.53 23.09
N SER A 162 -1.73 14.83 22.87
CA SER A 162 -2.79 15.34 21.98
C SER A 162 -2.70 14.80 20.54
N THR A 163 -1.54 14.30 20.12
CA THR A 163 -1.32 13.72 18.79
C THR A 163 -2.01 12.36 18.60
N GLN A 164 -2.44 11.67 19.67
CA GLN A 164 -3.17 10.41 19.56
C GLN A 164 -4.51 10.57 18.82
N GLN A 165 -5.12 11.77 18.88
CA GLN A 165 -6.36 12.10 18.15
C GLN A 165 -6.19 12.06 16.62
N LEU A 166 -4.95 12.17 16.12
CA LEU A 166 -4.64 12.10 14.68
C LEU A 166 -4.48 10.66 14.17
N LEU A 167 -4.52 9.66 15.04
CA LEU A 167 -4.31 8.27 14.64
C LEU A 167 -5.43 7.74 13.73
N ALA A 168 -6.68 7.78 14.21
CA ALA A 168 -7.86 7.36 13.46
C ALA A 168 -7.99 8.03 12.07
N PRO A 169 -7.94 9.37 11.94
CA PRO A 169 -8.07 10.01 10.64
C PRO A 169 -6.91 9.64 9.69
N THR A 170 -5.70 9.45 10.20
CA THR A 170 -4.56 9.03 9.36
C THR A 170 -4.74 7.59 8.86
N ILE A 171 -5.23 6.68 9.69
CA ILE A 171 -5.53 5.31 9.27
C ILE A 171 -6.61 5.31 8.18
N ILE A 172 -7.63 6.17 8.29
CA ILE A 172 -8.68 6.31 7.28
C ILE A 172 -8.12 6.81 5.95
N LEU A 173 -7.20 7.78 5.94
CA LEU A 173 -6.52 8.24 4.73
C LEU A 173 -5.75 7.11 4.04
N VAL A 174 -5.02 6.32 4.83
CA VAL A 174 -4.26 5.18 4.31
C VAL A 174 -5.20 4.08 3.81
N ALA A 175 -6.29 3.79 4.52
CA ALA A 175 -7.30 2.84 4.09
C ALA A 175 -7.98 3.28 2.78
N SER A 176 -8.30 4.57 2.64
CA SER A 176 -8.89 5.14 1.43
C SER A 176 -7.99 4.96 0.21
N THR A 177 -6.73 5.36 0.33
CA THR A 177 -5.75 5.26 -0.76
C THR A 177 -5.47 3.80 -1.14
N LEU A 178 -5.41 2.90 -0.16
CA LEU A 178 -5.24 1.46 -0.41
C LEU A 178 -6.48 0.86 -1.10
N ALA A 179 -7.68 1.17 -0.60
CA ALA A 179 -8.95 0.70 -1.15
C ALA A 179 -9.17 1.20 -2.58
N GLY A 180 -8.93 2.48 -2.84
CA GLY A 180 -9.05 3.07 -4.18
C GLY A 180 -8.10 2.40 -5.18
N ASN A 181 -6.82 2.28 -4.83
CA ASN A 181 -5.83 1.60 -5.68
C ASN A 181 -6.24 0.16 -5.97
N LEU A 182 -6.63 -0.60 -4.95
CA LEU A 182 -7.01 -2.01 -5.10
C LEU A 182 -8.27 -2.20 -5.92
N ALA A 183 -9.32 -1.44 -5.63
CA ALA A 183 -10.58 -1.50 -6.36
C ALA A 183 -10.38 -1.09 -7.83
N TRP A 184 -9.54 -0.08 -8.10
CA TRP A 184 -9.17 0.30 -9.46
C TRP A 184 -8.51 -0.86 -10.21
N MET A 185 -7.56 -1.55 -9.59
CA MET A 185 -6.82 -2.65 -10.22
C MET A 185 -7.68 -3.87 -10.49
N THR A 186 -8.58 -4.24 -9.57
CA THR A 186 -9.48 -5.40 -9.78
C THR A 186 -10.57 -5.12 -10.79
N VAL A 187 -11.08 -3.88 -10.85
CA VAL A 187 -12.11 -3.48 -11.80
C VAL A 187 -11.52 -3.27 -13.20
N SER A 188 -10.42 -2.52 -13.31
CA SER A 188 -9.83 -2.14 -14.61
C SER A 188 -8.83 -3.15 -15.16
N GLY A 189 -8.32 -4.08 -14.34
CA GLY A 189 -7.31 -5.07 -14.74
C GLY A 189 -7.85 -6.31 -15.45
N GLU A 190 -9.13 -6.34 -15.82
CA GLU A 190 -9.72 -7.50 -16.49
C GLU A 190 -9.26 -7.57 -17.95
N GLU A 191 -8.51 -8.60 -18.31
CA GLU A 191 -7.94 -8.74 -19.66
C GLU A 191 -8.97 -9.19 -20.71
N ALA A 192 -10.08 -9.82 -20.30
CA ALA A 192 -11.09 -10.33 -21.21
C ALA A 192 -12.51 -9.94 -20.76
N PRO A 193 -12.87 -8.65 -20.79
CA PRO A 193 -14.19 -8.17 -20.37
C PRO A 193 -15.32 -8.78 -21.20
N ASP A 194 -15.08 -9.08 -22.49
CA ASP A 194 -16.07 -9.64 -23.40
C ASP A 194 -16.42 -11.10 -23.06
N LEU A 195 -15.43 -11.90 -22.63
CA LEU A 195 -15.67 -13.26 -22.15
C LEU A 195 -16.50 -13.26 -20.86
N VAL A 196 -16.21 -12.33 -19.95
CA VAL A 196 -17.02 -12.13 -18.74
C VAL A 196 -18.42 -11.63 -19.09
N GLY A 197 -18.55 -10.79 -20.11
CA GLY A 197 -19.82 -10.27 -20.62
C GLY A 197 -20.72 -11.34 -21.24
N SER A 198 -20.14 -12.39 -21.82
CA SER A 198 -20.89 -13.54 -22.37
C SER A 198 -21.44 -14.50 -21.32
N ALA A 199 -21.04 -14.35 -20.05
CA ALA A 199 -21.51 -15.23 -18.98
C ALA A 199 -22.98 -14.93 -18.63
N PRO A 200 -23.79 -15.94 -18.25
CA PRO A 200 -25.20 -15.77 -17.89
C PRO A 200 -25.38 -15.17 -16.47
N VAL A 201 -24.65 -14.10 -16.17
CA VAL A 201 -24.63 -13.41 -14.88
C VAL A 201 -24.54 -11.90 -15.12
N SER A 202 -25.20 -11.11 -14.27
CA SER A 202 -25.15 -9.65 -14.41
C SER A 202 -23.74 -9.12 -14.19
N ARG A 203 -23.29 -8.25 -15.11
CA ARG A 203 -21.97 -7.61 -15.03
C ARG A 203 -21.79 -6.85 -13.71
N GLU A 204 -22.82 -6.15 -13.27
CA GLU A 204 -22.81 -5.40 -12.01
C GLU A 204 -22.52 -6.29 -10.80
N ARG A 205 -23.11 -7.50 -10.75
CA ARG A 205 -22.83 -8.46 -9.66
C ARG A 205 -21.37 -8.88 -9.64
N ILE A 206 -20.75 -9.09 -10.81
CA ILE A 206 -19.33 -9.46 -10.89
C ILE A 206 -18.45 -8.30 -10.41
N LEU A 207 -18.78 -7.05 -10.78
CA LEU A 207 -18.03 -5.87 -10.35
C LEU A 207 -18.07 -5.69 -8.83
N TRP A 208 -19.25 -5.80 -8.22
CA TRP A 208 -19.38 -5.76 -6.76
C TRP A 208 -18.59 -6.86 -6.06
N LEU A 209 -18.56 -8.08 -6.62
CA LEU A 209 -17.76 -9.18 -6.07
C LEU A 209 -16.25 -8.93 -6.18
N LYS A 210 -15.79 -8.32 -7.28
CA LYS A 210 -14.38 -7.94 -7.47
C LYS A 210 -13.95 -6.83 -6.53
N VAL A 211 -14.80 -5.83 -6.35
CA VAL A 211 -14.54 -4.74 -5.42
C VAL A 211 -14.59 -5.25 -3.98
N ALA A 212 -15.55 -6.10 -3.62
CA ALA A 212 -15.58 -6.74 -2.30
C ALA A 212 -14.29 -7.52 -2.02
N ALA A 213 -13.75 -8.22 -3.02
CA ALA A 213 -12.45 -8.85 -2.90
C ALA A 213 -11.34 -7.81 -2.63
N ALA A 214 -11.24 -6.77 -3.46
CA ALA A 214 -10.26 -5.69 -3.26
C ALA A 214 -10.33 -5.04 -1.86
N LEU A 215 -11.54 -4.76 -1.35
CA LEU A 215 -11.76 -4.09 -0.07
C LEU A 215 -11.49 -4.99 1.14
N ALA A 216 -11.47 -6.32 0.97
CA ALA A 216 -11.18 -7.24 2.06
C ALA A 216 -9.77 -7.02 2.65
N ILE A 217 -8.80 -6.61 1.83
CA ILE A 217 -7.41 -6.36 2.24
C ILE A 217 -7.29 -5.13 3.16
N PRO A 218 -7.70 -3.91 2.76
CA PRO A 218 -7.66 -2.75 3.64
C PRO A 218 -8.52 -2.96 4.90
N LEU A 219 -9.67 -3.64 4.78
CA LEU A 219 -10.49 -3.99 5.94
C LEU A 219 -9.75 -4.90 6.93
N ALA A 220 -9.05 -5.92 6.44
CA ALA A 220 -8.25 -6.81 7.27
C ALA A 220 -7.09 -6.08 7.97
N ILE A 221 -6.45 -5.12 7.29
CA ILE A 221 -5.40 -4.28 7.88
C ILE A 221 -5.98 -3.34 8.95
N CYS A 222 -7.20 -2.83 8.77
CA CYS A 222 -7.86 -1.95 9.73
C CYS A 222 -8.56 -2.69 10.89
N ALA A 223 -8.78 -4.01 10.76
CA ALA A 223 -9.44 -4.84 11.78
C ALA A 223 -8.85 -4.75 13.21
N PRO A 224 -7.51 -4.79 13.43
CA PRO A 224 -6.97 -4.63 14.78
C PRO A 224 -7.28 -3.26 15.40
N PHE A 225 -7.38 -2.20 14.59
CA PHE A 225 -7.73 -0.87 15.08
C PHE A 225 -9.22 -0.76 15.45
N LEU A 226 -10.10 -1.45 14.73
CA LEU A 226 -11.50 -1.59 15.13
C LEU A 226 -11.61 -2.26 16.51
N GLY A 227 -10.84 -3.34 16.72
CA GLY A 227 -10.76 -4.02 18.02
C GLY A 227 -10.22 -3.10 19.13
N TYR A 228 -9.17 -2.32 18.85
CA TYR A 228 -8.63 -1.35 19.78
C TYR A 228 -9.66 -0.29 20.19
N TYR A 229 -10.30 0.40 19.23
CA TYR A 229 -11.28 1.44 19.55
C TYR A 229 -12.52 0.90 20.26
N ALA A 230 -12.92 -0.35 19.99
CA ALA A 230 -13.99 -1.02 20.73
C ALA A 230 -13.67 -1.17 22.23
N THR A 231 -12.40 -1.28 22.61
CA THR A 231 -11.97 -1.34 24.02
C THR A 231 -11.81 0.03 24.68
N VAL A 232 -11.64 1.11 23.90
CA VAL A 232 -11.43 2.46 24.41
C VAL A 232 -12.78 3.15 24.69
N SER A 233 -13.66 3.21 23.69
CA SER A 233 -14.95 3.89 23.80
C SER A 233 -15.88 3.46 22.67
N VAL A 234 -17.17 3.27 22.99
CA VAL A 234 -18.20 2.97 21.99
C VAL A 234 -18.35 4.11 20.98
N ALA A 235 -18.18 5.36 21.42
CA ALA A 235 -18.26 6.53 20.54
C ALA A 235 -17.10 6.57 19.54
N ASP A 236 -15.88 6.30 20.00
CA ASP A 236 -14.69 6.26 19.15
C ASP A 236 -14.74 5.10 18.16
N PHE A 237 -15.20 3.94 18.61
CA PHE A 237 -15.48 2.79 17.75
C PHE A 237 -16.50 3.13 16.68
N ALA A 238 -17.65 3.72 17.06
CA ALA A 238 -18.70 4.08 16.11
C ALA A 238 -18.20 5.12 15.10
N ALA A 239 -17.46 6.14 15.54
CA ALA A 239 -16.87 7.15 14.67
C ALA A 239 -15.91 6.52 13.65
N PHE A 240 -14.96 5.71 14.13
CA PHE A 240 -13.98 5.05 13.28
C PHE A 240 -14.63 4.04 12.32
N ALA A 241 -15.53 3.20 12.81
CA ALA A 241 -16.22 2.19 12.00
C ALA A 241 -17.09 2.83 10.91
N THR A 242 -17.81 3.90 11.24
CA THR A 242 -18.65 4.64 10.27
C THR A 242 -17.80 5.27 9.18
N CYS A 243 -16.71 5.95 9.55
CA CYS A 243 -15.84 6.60 8.59
C CYS A 243 -15.05 5.61 7.74
N LEU A 244 -14.64 4.46 8.32
CA LEU A 244 -14.03 3.37 7.57
C LEU A 244 -15.00 2.77 6.57
N ALA A 245 -16.23 2.43 6.99
CA ALA A 245 -17.26 1.91 6.11
C ALA A 245 -17.61 2.91 4.99
N GLY A 246 -17.76 4.19 5.34
CA GLY A 246 -18.02 5.27 4.39
C GLY A 246 -16.91 5.44 3.36
N THR A 247 -15.65 5.36 3.80
CA THR A 247 -14.46 5.41 2.94
C THR A 247 -14.45 4.24 1.95
N LEU A 248 -14.58 3.01 2.45
CA LEU A 248 -14.57 1.80 1.61
C LEU A 248 -15.73 1.81 0.61
N ALA A 249 -16.92 2.22 1.05
CA ALA A 249 -18.10 2.35 0.19
C ALA A 249 -17.90 3.44 -0.89
N SER A 250 -17.33 4.58 -0.52
CA SER A 250 -17.05 5.67 -1.47
C SER A 250 -16.06 5.21 -2.54
N CYS A 251 -14.94 4.57 -2.15
CA CYS A 251 -13.99 3.99 -3.08
C CYS A 251 -14.64 2.94 -3.98
N ALA A 252 -15.46 2.04 -3.43
CA ALA A 252 -16.19 1.04 -4.23
C ALA A 252 -17.05 1.67 -5.31
N VAL A 253 -17.91 2.61 -4.89
CA VAL A 253 -18.87 3.28 -5.77
C VAL A 253 -18.17 4.06 -6.87
N VAL A 254 -17.14 4.84 -6.52
CA VAL A 254 -16.37 5.62 -7.49
C VAL A 254 -15.74 4.70 -8.53
N GLN A 255 -15.13 3.60 -8.11
CA GLN A 255 -14.42 2.70 -9.03
C GLN A 255 -15.37 1.90 -9.93
N ILE A 256 -16.54 1.47 -9.42
CA ILE A 256 -17.56 0.79 -10.22
C ILE A 256 -18.17 1.75 -11.25
N TRP A 257 -18.51 2.99 -10.87
CA TRP A 257 -19.19 3.92 -11.77
C TRP A 257 -18.26 4.66 -12.73
N THR A 258 -16.98 4.74 -12.41
CA THR A 258 -15.96 5.28 -13.32
C THR A 258 -15.23 4.22 -14.13
N GLU A 259 -15.62 2.95 -14.03
CA GLU A 259 -15.08 1.84 -14.83
C GLU A 259 -15.09 2.22 -16.33
N ARG A 260 -13.98 1.90 -16.99
CA ARG A 260 -13.92 1.84 -18.46
C ARG A 260 -13.27 0.51 -18.79
N PRO A 261 -13.97 -0.42 -19.46
CA PRO A 261 -13.38 -1.67 -19.88
C PRO A 261 -12.21 -1.36 -20.82
N GLY A 262 -11.04 -1.95 -20.54
CA GLY A 262 -9.85 -1.80 -21.36
C GLY A 262 -8.89 -2.94 -21.10
N SER A 263 -8.14 -3.36 -22.12
CA SER A 263 -7.14 -4.42 -21.95
C SER A 263 -6.05 -3.94 -20.98
N GLY A 264 -5.46 -4.85 -20.19
CA GLY A 264 -4.39 -4.54 -19.24
C GLY A 264 -3.20 -3.75 -19.83
N ARG A 265 -3.04 -3.74 -21.16
CA ARG A 265 -2.06 -2.95 -21.92
C ARG A 265 -2.32 -1.43 -21.87
N ASP A 266 -3.57 -1.01 -21.71
CA ASP A 266 -3.99 0.39 -21.67
C ASP A 266 -4.04 0.98 -20.24
N LEU A 267 -3.77 0.18 -19.21
CA LEU A 267 -3.65 0.66 -17.81
C LEU A 267 -2.62 1.79 -17.66
N ARG A 268 -1.54 1.75 -18.46
CA ARG A 268 -0.50 2.78 -18.50
C ARG A 268 -1.00 4.12 -19.07
N LYS A 269 -1.93 4.10 -20.01
CA LYS A 269 -2.46 5.29 -20.68
C LYS A 269 -3.45 6.05 -19.80
N ARG A 270 -4.07 5.40 -18.80
CA ARG A 270 -5.05 6.04 -17.91
C ARG A 270 -4.44 6.79 -16.72
N ALA A 271 -3.18 6.55 -16.36
CA ALA A 271 -2.45 7.38 -15.38
C ALA A 271 -2.44 8.88 -15.77
N GLN A 272 -2.60 9.18 -17.07
CA GLN A 272 -2.66 10.55 -17.60
C GLN A 272 -4.08 11.10 -17.79
N ALA A 273 -5.14 10.27 -17.77
CA ALA A 273 -6.44 10.63 -18.35
C ALA A 273 -7.56 11.04 -17.36
N SER A 274 -7.38 10.94 -16.03
CA SER A 274 -8.43 11.38 -15.10
C SER A 274 -7.90 12.07 -13.84
N LYS A 275 -7.12 13.14 -14.03
CA LYS A 275 -6.68 14.03 -12.94
C LYS A 275 -7.85 14.52 -12.08
N LEU A 276 -9.01 14.80 -12.68
CA LEU A 276 -10.22 15.24 -11.98
C LEU A 276 -10.78 14.17 -11.02
N VAL A 277 -10.82 12.90 -11.45
CA VAL A 277 -11.30 11.80 -10.60
C VAL A 277 -10.36 11.62 -9.41
N ASN A 278 -9.05 11.65 -9.65
CA ASN A 278 -8.06 11.54 -8.57
C ASN A 278 -8.14 12.72 -7.59
N LEU A 279 -8.37 13.94 -8.07
CA LEU A 279 -8.55 15.12 -7.23
C LEU A 279 -9.79 14.98 -6.35
N VAL A 280 -10.90 14.53 -6.92
CA VAL A 280 -12.14 14.34 -6.20
C VAL A 280 -12.05 13.18 -5.20
N GLU A 281 -11.38 12.09 -5.54
CA GLU A 281 -11.06 11.00 -4.60
C GLU A 281 -10.19 11.50 -3.43
N PHE A 282 -9.22 12.40 -3.69
CA PHE A 282 -8.41 13.00 -2.64
C PHE A 282 -9.24 13.82 -1.66
N PHE A 283 -10.16 14.66 -2.14
CA PHE A 283 -11.08 15.41 -1.26
C PHE A 283 -12.03 14.49 -0.50
N SER A 284 -12.48 13.40 -1.12
CA SER A 284 -13.33 12.41 -0.44
C SER A 284 -12.58 11.67 0.67
N ALA A 285 -11.34 11.27 0.42
CA ALA A 285 -10.46 10.67 1.41
C ALA A 285 -10.22 11.63 2.59
N GLY A 286 -9.90 12.89 2.29
CA GLY A 286 -9.74 13.96 3.29
C GLY A 286 -11.02 14.23 4.07
N GLY A 287 -12.18 14.19 3.41
CA GLY A 287 -13.49 14.36 4.03
C GLY A 287 -13.81 13.27 5.05
N TRP A 288 -13.62 11.98 4.70
CA TRP A 288 -13.85 10.89 5.65
C TRP A 288 -12.85 10.89 6.82
N ALA A 289 -11.60 11.23 6.56
CA ALA A 289 -10.60 11.38 7.61
C ALA A 289 -10.94 12.54 8.55
N GLY A 290 -11.22 13.72 8.00
CA GLY A 290 -11.65 14.88 8.76
C GLY A 290 -12.93 14.64 9.55
N ALA A 291 -13.90 13.93 8.95
CA ALA A 291 -15.12 13.52 9.64
C ALA A 291 -14.81 12.66 10.85
N CYS A 292 -13.93 11.66 10.72
CA CYS A 292 -13.55 10.81 11.85
C CYS A 292 -12.91 11.61 12.99
N TYR A 293 -12.01 12.54 12.65
CA TYR A 293 -11.38 13.42 13.64
C TYR A 293 -12.42 14.27 14.37
N LEU A 294 -13.32 14.93 13.63
CA LEU A 294 -14.35 15.79 14.19
C LEU A 294 -15.41 15.02 15.00
N MET A 295 -15.74 13.78 14.59
CA MET A 295 -16.63 12.90 15.34
C MET A 295 -16.02 12.50 16.68
N MET A 296 -14.72 12.17 16.71
CA MET A 296 -14.00 11.84 17.95
C MET A 296 -13.85 13.05 18.88
N LEU A 297 -13.85 14.27 18.33
CA LEU A 297 -13.92 15.51 19.12
C LEU A 297 -15.34 15.87 19.57
N GLY A 298 -16.37 15.13 19.16
CA GLY A 298 -17.78 15.46 19.46
C GLY A 298 -18.28 16.71 18.74
N SER A 299 -17.62 17.14 17.66
CA SER A 299 -17.97 18.36 16.92
C SER A 299 -19.02 18.10 15.84
N TRP A 300 -20.05 18.95 15.78
CA TRP A 300 -21.09 18.89 14.76
C TRP A 300 -20.58 19.18 13.34
N TRP A 301 -19.40 19.82 13.21
CA TRP A 301 -18.71 20.02 11.92
C TRP A 301 -18.34 18.70 11.21
N ALA A 302 -18.40 17.57 11.92
CA ALA A 302 -18.28 16.24 11.32
C ALA A 302 -19.25 16.05 10.13
N LEU A 303 -20.47 16.59 10.22
CA LEU A 303 -21.45 16.50 9.13
C LEU A 303 -20.99 17.23 7.86
N ALA A 304 -20.34 18.38 8.01
CA ALA A 304 -19.78 19.12 6.87
C ALA A 304 -18.62 18.34 6.23
N ALA A 305 -17.77 17.70 7.04
CA ALA A 305 -16.70 16.84 6.54
C ALA A 305 -17.24 15.58 5.84
N MET A 306 -18.33 14.98 6.35
CA MET A 306 -19.03 13.88 5.66
C MET A 306 -19.65 14.34 4.35
N ALA A 307 -20.23 15.55 4.29
CA ALA A 307 -20.74 16.11 3.04
C ALA A 307 -19.64 16.28 1.99
N LEU A 308 -18.46 16.80 2.40
CA LEU A 308 -17.26 16.84 1.55
C LEU A 308 -16.85 15.44 1.10
N ALA A 309 -16.91 14.46 2.00
CA ALA A 309 -16.55 13.07 1.72
C ALA A 309 -17.42 12.45 0.61
N LEU A 310 -18.70 12.82 0.55
CA LEU A 310 -19.67 12.31 -0.41
C LEU A 310 -19.59 12.95 -1.81
N ILE A 311 -18.73 13.97 -2.01
CA ILE A 311 -18.56 14.60 -3.32
C ILE A 311 -18.04 13.59 -4.36
N ALA A 312 -17.14 12.68 -3.99
CA ALA A 312 -16.64 11.68 -4.94
C ALA A 312 -17.71 10.70 -5.44
N PRO A 313 -18.46 10.00 -4.58
CA PRO A 313 -19.55 9.16 -5.07
C PRO A 313 -20.63 9.97 -5.82
N ALA A 314 -20.92 11.21 -5.39
CA ALA A 314 -21.88 12.08 -6.08
C ALA A 314 -21.42 12.46 -7.50
N THR A 315 -20.17 12.87 -7.67
CA THR A 315 -19.59 13.17 -9.00
C THR A 315 -19.51 11.92 -9.88
N ALA A 316 -19.13 10.77 -9.32
CA ALA A 316 -19.13 9.51 -10.04
C ALA A 316 -20.54 9.13 -10.55
N TRP A 317 -21.58 9.39 -9.74
CA TRP A 317 -22.97 9.19 -10.12
C TRP A 317 -23.41 10.12 -11.26
N LEU A 318 -23.06 11.41 -11.19
CA LEU A 318 -23.35 12.38 -12.25
C LEU A 318 -22.68 11.98 -13.56
N LEU A 319 -21.40 11.56 -13.51
CA LEU A 319 -20.67 11.08 -14.68
C LEU A 319 -21.30 9.81 -15.28
N ARG A 320 -21.83 8.91 -14.45
CA ARG A 320 -22.56 7.73 -14.91
C ARG A 320 -23.83 8.11 -15.66
N ARG A 321 -24.60 9.07 -15.13
CA ARG A 321 -25.84 9.56 -15.78
C ARG A 321 -25.58 10.15 -17.17
N VAL A 322 -24.58 11.01 -17.29
CA VAL A 322 -24.23 11.66 -18.57
C VAL A 322 -23.84 10.62 -19.64
N ARG A 323 -23.11 9.56 -19.25
CA ARG A 323 -22.75 8.45 -20.18
C ARG A 323 -23.96 7.63 -20.61
N GLY A 324 -24.90 7.38 -19.70
CA GLY A 324 -26.13 6.63 -20.02
C GLY A 324 -27.01 7.34 -21.05
N GLN A 325 -26.90 8.66 -21.18
CA GLN A 325 -27.64 9.46 -22.17
C GLN A 325 -27.00 9.45 -23.56
N THR A 326 -25.72 9.09 -23.69
CA THR A 326 -24.98 9.11 -24.97
C THR A 326 -25.03 7.77 -25.71
N THR A 327 -25.76 6.78 -25.20
CA THR A 327 -25.81 5.41 -25.75
C THR A 327 -27.15 5.05 -26.41
N TYR A 328 -27.95 6.05 -26.79
CA TYR A 328 -29.17 5.90 -27.58
C TYR A 328 -29.04 6.65 -28.90
#